data_AF-A0A4U9HIL8-F1
#
_entry.id   AF-A0A4U9HIL8-F1
#
_cell.length_a   1.000
_cell.length_b   1.000
_cell.length_c   1.000
_cell.angle_alpha   90.00
_cell.angle_beta   90.00
_cell.angle_gamma   90.00
#
_symmetry.space_group_name_H-M   'P 1'
#
loop_
_entity.id
_entity.type
_entity.pdbx_description
1 polymer ?
#
loop_
_entity_poly.entity_id
_entity_poly.type
_entity_poly.pdbx_seq_one_letter_code
_entity_poly.pdbx_strand_id
1 'polypeptide(L)' 'MVGISRPVVKHSFLVKQTEDIPGVLKKAFWLAASGRPGPVVVDLPKDILNPANKLPYVWPESVSMRSYNPTHAGAQGPD' A
#
# COMPACT_ATOMS: atom_id res chain seq x y z
N MET A 1 -3.52 -13.74 -3.70
CA MET A 1 -3.73 -13.95 -2.25
C MET A 1 -4.89 -13.13 -1.69
N VAL A 2 -5.28 -12.03 -2.36
CA VAL A 2 -6.34 -11.10 -1.96
C VAL A 2 -7.56 -11.73 -1.26
N GLY A 3 -8.12 -12.84 -1.78
CA GLY A 3 -9.33 -13.46 -1.20
C GLY A 3 -9.14 -14.01 0.22
N ILE A 4 -8.00 -14.65 0.50
CA ILE A 4 -7.73 -15.35 1.76
C ILE A 4 -7.27 -14.39 2.85
N SER A 5 -6.51 -13.35 2.49
CA SER A 5 -5.90 -12.43 3.46
C SER A 5 -6.85 -11.35 3.96
N ARG A 6 -7.94 -11.04 3.24
CA ARG A 6 -8.90 -9.96 3.57
C ARG A 6 -9.42 -9.91 5.02
N PRO A 7 -9.74 -11.02 5.71
CA PRO A 7 -10.18 -10.95 7.09
C PRO A 7 -9.05 -10.64 8.10
N VAL A 8 -7.78 -10.77 7.69
CA VAL A 8 -6.61 -10.64 8.58
C VAL A 8 -5.86 -9.33 8.35
N VAL A 9 -5.89 -8.80 7.13
CA VAL A 9 -5.11 -7.62 6.73
C VAL A 9 -5.96 -6.37 6.60
N LYS A 10 -5.37 -5.22 6.90
CA LYS A 10 -6.01 -3.91 6.71
C LYS A 10 -6.34 -3.66 5.24
N HIS A 11 -5.45 -4.08 4.36
CA HIS A 11 -5.65 -3.99 2.91
C HIS A 11 -4.76 -4.97 2.15
N SER A 12 -5.18 -5.28 0.93
CA SER A 12 -4.41 -6.10 -0.02
C SER A 12 -4.39 -5.43 -1.38
N PHE A 13 -3.19 -5.18 -1.89
CA PHE A 13 -2.94 -4.66 -3.24
C PHE A 13 -2.56 -5.81 -4.18
N LEU A 14 -3.04 -5.75 -5.42
CA LEU A 14 -2.54 -6.58 -6.53
C LEU A 14 -1.93 -5.64 -7.57
N VAL A 15 -0.62 -5.73 -7.78
CA VAL A 15 0.07 -4.91 -8.77
C VAL A 15 -0.09 -5.54 -10.14
N LYS A 16 -0.55 -4.73 -11.12
CA LYS A 16 -0.86 -5.20 -12.48
C LYS A 16 0.21 -4.84 -13.51
N GLN A 17 1.01 -3.81 -13.24
CA GLN A 17 2.03 -3.30 -14.16
C GLN A 17 3.32 -2.97 -13.39
N THR A 18 4.45 -3.05 -14.06
CA THR A 18 5.78 -2.85 -13.44
C THR A 18 5.94 -1.40 -12.96
N GLU A 19 5.41 -0.45 -13.72
CA GLU A 19 5.43 1.00 -13.48
C GLU A 19 4.69 1.38 -12.19
N ASP A 20 3.71 0.57 -11.77
CA ASP A 20 2.87 0.84 -10.61
C ASP A 20 3.55 0.48 -9.28
N ILE A 21 4.64 -0.30 -9.31
CA ILE A 21 5.32 -0.84 -8.12
C ILE A 21 5.69 0.26 -7.11
N PRO A 22 6.38 1.35 -7.48
CA PRO A 22 6.78 2.39 -6.51
C PRO A 22 5.57 3.05 -5.85
N GLY A 23 4.53 3.35 -6.65
CA GLY A 23 3.30 3.98 -6.17
C GLY A 23 2.51 3.10 -5.21
N VAL A 24 2.40 1.80 -5.52
CA VAL A 24 1.70 0.84 -4.65
C VAL A 24 2.47 0.58 -3.37
N LEU A 25 3.81 0.43 -3.42
CA LEU A 25 4.62 0.24 -2.22
C LEU A 25 4.53 1.45 -1.29
N LYS A 26 4.62 2.67 -1.82
CA LYS A 26 4.48 3.87 -1.00
C LYS A 26 3.12 3.94 -0.30
N LYS A 27 2.04 3.62 -1.03
CA LYS A 27 0.68 3.50 -0.47
C LYS A 27 0.60 2.44 0.61
N ALA A 28 1.21 1.27 0.38
CA ALA A 28 1.19 0.16 1.33
C ALA A 28 1.87 0.51 2.65
N PHE A 29 3.06 1.11 2.61
CA PHE A 29 3.76 1.57 3.82
C PHE A 29 2.98 2.65 4.57
N TRP A 30 2.49 3.66 3.83
CA TRP A 30 1.68 4.72 4.44
C TRP A 30 0.43 4.15 5.12
N LEU A 31 -0.30 3.27 4.43
CA LEU A 31 -1.51 2.64 4.93
C LEU A 31 -1.25 1.72 6.13
N ALA A 32 -0.13 0.99 6.13
CA ALA A 32 0.24 0.13 7.25
C ALA A 32 0.50 0.94 8.53
N ALA A 33 1.04 2.15 8.39
CA ALA A 33 1.43 3.02 9.51
C ALA A 33 0.35 4.04 9.94
N SER A 34 -0.55 4.45 9.05
CA SER A 34 -1.51 5.54 9.33
C SER A 34 -2.79 5.08 10.04
N GLY A 35 -3.42 5.95 10.84
CA GLY A 35 -4.61 5.60 11.63
C GLY A 35 -4.30 4.50 12.66
N ARG A 36 -5.13 3.45 12.74
CA ARG A 36 -4.75 2.23 13.48
C ARG A 36 -3.74 1.43 12.65
N PRO A 37 -2.50 1.22 13.12
CA PRO A 37 -1.51 0.43 12.39
C PRO A 37 -1.96 -1.02 12.21
N GLY A 38 -1.55 -1.65 11.11
CA GLY A 38 -1.93 -3.03 10.82
C GLY A 38 -1.30 -3.60 9.55
N PRO A 39 -1.35 -4.93 9.36
CA PRO A 39 -0.70 -5.59 8.25
C PRO A 39 -1.34 -5.22 6.91
N VAL A 40 -0.50 -5.08 5.88
CA VAL A 40 -0.89 -4.85 4.49
C VAL A 40 -0.17 -5.87 3.62
N VAL A 41 -0.89 -6.44 2.64
CA VAL A 41 -0.33 -7.38 1.66
C VAL A 41 -0.19 -6.69 0.30
N VAL A 42 0.94 -6.92 -0.36
CA VAL A 42 1.19 -6.49 -1.74
C VAL A 42 1.53 -7.72 -2.57
N ASP A 43 0.62 -8.12 -3.45
CA ASP A 43 0.83 -9.20 -4.39
C ASP A 43 1.60 -8.67 -5.61
N LEU A 44 2.78 -9.26 -5.87
CA LEU A 44 3.63 -8.97 -7.02
C LEU A 44 3.71 -10.21 -7.94
N PRO A 45 2.92 -10.26 -9.03
CA PRO A 45 3.01 -11.33 -10.02
C PRO A 45 4.41 -11.46 -10.64
N LYS A 46 4.82 -12.68 -11.02
CA LYS A 46 6.17 -12.93 -11.54
C LYS A 46 6.45 -12.19 -12.86
N ASP A 47 5.45 -12.06 -13.71
CA ASP A 47 5.53 -11.42 -15.02
C ASP A 47 5.87 -9.92 -14.92
N ILE A 48 5.40 -9.24 -13.88
CA ILE A 48 5.71 -7.81 -13.64
C ILE A 48 7.07 -7.58 -12.98
N LEU A 49 7.77 -8.65 -12.58
CA LEU A 49 9.10 -8.58 -11.95
C LEU A 49 10.22 -8.98 -12.92
N ASN A 50 9.95 -9.03 -14.22
CA ASN A 50 10.94 -9.39 -15.22
C ASN A 50 12.11 -8.37 -15.23
N PRO A 51 13.37 -8.79 -14.99
CA PRO A 51 14.53 -7.90 -14.98
C PRO A 51 14.81 -7.19 -16.32
N ALA A 52 14.24 -7.68 -17.42
CA ALA A 52 14.32 -7.03 -18.72
C ALA A 52 13.50 -5.72 -18.78
N ASN A 53 12.50 -5.55 -17.91
CA ASN A 53 11.66 -4.36 -17.84
C ASN A 53 12.38 -3.24 -17.08
N LYS A 54 13.22 -2.50 -17.79
CA LYS A 54 13.98 -1.36 -17.24
C LYS A 54 13.18 -0.07 -17.40
N LEU A 55 12.39 0.24 -16.40
CA LEU A 55 11.62 1.48 -16.34
C LEU A 55 12.31 2.48 -15.41
N PRO A 56 12.16 3.79 -15.65
CA PRO A 56 12.60 4.80 -14.70
C PRO A 56 11.96 4.54 -13.33
N TYR A 57 12.79 4.38 -12.30
CA TYR A 57 12.31 4.28 -10.94
C TYR A 57 12.03 5.69 -10.41
N VAL A 58 10.75 5.99 -10.16
CA VAL A 58 10.32 7.25 -9.55
C VAL A 58 9.51 6.93 -8.31
N TRP A 59 10.07 7.24 -7.14
CA TRP A 59 9.31 7.16 -5.89
C TRP A 59 8.40 8.39 -5.77
N PRO A 60 7.09 8.24 -5.54
CA PRO A 60 6.21 9.40 -5.42
C PRO A 60 6.62 10.28 -4.22
N GLU A 61 6.37 11.59 -4.26
CA GLU A 61 6.64 12.51 -3.13
C GLU A 61 5.53 12.54 -2.09
N SER A 62 4.29 12.29 -2.50
CA SER A 62 3.11 12.23 -1.64
C SER A 62 2.30 10.95 -1.87
N VAL A 63 1.40 10.63 -0.95
CA VAL A 63 0.44 9.53 -1.09
C VAL A 63 -0.95 10.06 -0.80
N SER A 64 -1.88 9.75 -1.69
CA SER A 64 -3.31 9.87 -1.42
C SER A 64 -4.01 8.59 -1.86
N MET A 65 -5.08 8.24 -1.15
CA MET A 65 -5.94 7.13 -1.51
C MET A 65 -7.40 7.59 -1.47
N ARG A 66 -8.15 7.20 -2.50
CA ARG A 66 -9.58 7.50 -2.57
C ARG A 66 -10.27 6.94 -1.32
N SER A 67 -11.09 7.77 -0.68
CA SER A 67 -11.92 7.39 0.47
C SER A 67 -11.15 6.91 1.71
N TYR A 68 -9.85 7.18 1.82
CA TYR A 68 -9.08 6.89 3.02
C TYR A 68 -8.45 8.18 3.56
N ASN A 69 -9.07 8.72 4.61
CA ASN A 69 -8.59 9.86 5.36
C ASN A 69 -8.37 9.42 6.81
N PRO A 70 -7.17 8.91 7.16
CA PRO A 70 -6.91 8.43 8.50
C PRO A 70 -6.96 9.60 9.47
N THR A 71 -7.63 9.42 10.61
CA THR A 71 -7.45 10.33 11.73
C THR A 71 -6.00 10.27 12.19
N HIS A 72 -5.31 11.41 12.15
CA HIS A 72 -4.04 11.57 12.84
C HIS A 72 -4.32 11.38 14.34
N ALA A 73 -3.52 10.56 15.03
CA ALA A 73 -3.68 10.34 16.46
C ALA A 73 -3.69 11.69 17.19
N GLY A 74 -4.87 12.07 17.69
CA GLY A 74 -5.13 13.40 18.24
C GLY A 74 -6.49 13.54 18.92
N ALA A 75 -7.07 12.43 19.38
CA ALA A 75 -8.11 12.46 20.41
C ALA A 75 -7.57 11.70 21.61
N GLN A 76 -6.76 12.37 22.44
CA GLN A 76 -6.71 12.03 23.86
C GLN A 76 -8.14 12.19 24.36
N GLY A 77 -8.75 11.09 24.79
CA GLY A 77 -10.03 11.17 25.50
C GLY A 77 -9.86 12.02 26.77
N PRO A 78 -10.93 12.65 27.26
CA PRO A 78 -10.83 13.41 28.49
C PRO A 78 -10.53 12.46 29.66
N ASP A 79 -9.48 12.78 30.41
CA ASP A 79 -9.24 12.27 31.76
C ASP A 79 -10.42 12.62 32.70
#